data_AF-A0AA38WWL7-F1
#
_entry.id   AF-A0AA38WWL7-F1
#
_cell.length_a   1.000
_cell.length_b   1.000
_cell.length_c   1.000
_cell.angle_alpha   90.00
_cell.angle_beta   90.00
_cell.angle_gamma   90.00
#
_symmetry.space_group_name_H-M   'P 1'
#
loop_
_entity.id
_entity.type
_entity.pdbx_description
1 polymer ?
#
loop_
_entity_poly.entity_id
_entity_poly.type
_entity_poly.pdbx_seq_one_letter_code
_entity_poly.pdbx_strand_id
1 'polypeptide(L)'
;MGLQDVISRNSRGQSRDVEDKKTKREVLSINEPATKAKLIITPLDTHRREVFGAYPSGDSILTESVDEYIGIYRKEELCLKITPDFDHPAISVVFPMSMQDPDLFKAFLVGAQSLHDWRRDPFHVNRSHEMLKLQNEAILSLRKRLTGSEAHLDDSILIAITHLMVADLCRRDLPSLKAHLKGARQIMAIRPGGLSDSPAHLSIRAIVTMVEFYIALGQYLQLSPDDSSAIPKKQIKFLQHPFPPEICNDIAKLPVGLAEVALTGHLSVRCIKLLASVASWASLVDVTSDASEQAQSSRDRYCRLFAEPRECSRNALMLLLDLRRSGLPPGIETVICFGLATAVRHVSGENRTTIFDTASLTYLTKSVKAIDNPSVAESEVIIWISLIVTWRTQSNKPVSKANELLDYTLDSFPASRTWKKVAVICRKFWWFERFHSDWEQCWSHAITRRQQRSSNGNPHVIRGRESSVFSPLPGLLSRRESSAVEPG
;
A
#
# COMPACT_ATOMS: atom_id res chain seq x y z
N MET A 1 1.45 -16.73 17.73
CA MET A 1 2.65 -16.54 18.57
C MET A 1 3.79 -16.13 17.68
N GLY A 2 4.54 -15.08 18.05
CA GLY A 2 5.75 -14.66 17.33
C GLY A 2 5.79 -13.17 16.98
N LEU A 3 6.31 -12.36 17.90
CA LEU A 3 7.05 -11.11 17.64
C LEU A 3 7.61 -10.50 18.95
N GLN A 4 8.16 -11.33 19.85
CA GLN A 4 8.75 -10.85 21.11
C GLN A 4 10.19 -11.31 21.37
N ASP A 5 10.78 -12.19 20.56
CA ASP A 5 12.09 -12.79 20.89
C ASP A 5 13.29 -12.19 20.16
N VAL A 6 13.36 -10.86 20.11
CA VAL A 6 14.64 -10.18 19.86
C VAL A 6 14.71 -9.01 20.84
N ILE A 7 15.67 -9.08 21.76
CA ILE A 7 15.93 -8.19 22.92
C ILE A 7 15.40 -8.78 24.23
N SER A 8 16.13 -9.77 24.76
CA SER A 8 16.41 -9.95 26.21
C SER A 8 17.29 -11.18 26.43
N ARG A 9 18.61 -11.00 26.35
CA ARG A 9 19.60 -11.93 26.92
C ARG A 9 20.54 -11.14 27.81
N ASN A 10 20.25 -11.11 29.11
CA ASN A 10 21.24 -11.25 30.20
C ASN A 10 20.59 -10.92 31.55
N SER A 11 20.21 -11.95 32.30
CA SER A 11 20.63 -12.13 33.70
C SER A 11 19.96 -13.39 34.28
N ARG A 12 20.78 -14.43 34.49
CA ARG A 12 20.44 -15.57 35.33
C ARG A 12 20.83 -15.22 36.76
N GLY A 13 20.00 -15.59 37.73
CA GLY A 13 20.47 -15.98 39.06
C GLY A 13 19.54 -15.64 40.22
N GLN A 14 18.80 -16.66 40.69
CA GLN A 14 18.52 -17.01 42.10
C GLN A 14 17.78 -15.97 42.99
N SER A 15 17.01 -16.28 44.03
CA SER A 15 16.34 -17.45 44.62
C SER A 15 15.70 -16.93 45.92
N ARG A 16 14.58 -17.53 46.36
CA ARG A 16 13.98 -17.56 47.72
C ARG A 16 13.16 -16.38 48.26
N ASP A 17 11.91 -16.75 48.58
CA ASP A 17 11.08 -16.49 49.77
C ASP A 17 11.57 -15.51 50.85
N VAL A 18 10.66 -14.66 51.34
CA VAL A 18 10.12 -14.65 52.73
C VAL A 18 9.27 -13.39 52.96
N GLU A 19 8.19 -13.56 53.73
CA GLU A 19 7.27 -12.54 54.23
C GLU A 19 7.90 -11.46 55.14
N ASP A 20 7.17 -10.35 55.22
CA ASP A 20 6.81 -9.60 56.44
C ASP A 20 7.38 -8.17 56.66
N LYS A 21 6.39 -7.27 56.87
CA LYS A 21 6.33 -5.99 57.62
C LYS A 21 7.31 -4.82 57.42
N LYS A 22 6.66 -3.67 57.15
CA LYS A 22 6.88 -2.29 57.68
C LYS A 22 8.32 -1.84 57.91
N THR A 23 8.72 -0.73 57.28
CA THR A 23 8.82 0.62 57.90
C THR A 23 9.31 1.66 56.88
N LYS A 24 8.74 2.87 56.98
CA LYS A 24 9.02 4.11 56.24
C LYS A 24 10.51 4.43 56.08
N ARG A 25 10.90 4.88 54.88
CA ARG A 25 11.86 5.98 54.68
C ARG A 25 11.68 6.63 53.31
N GLU A 26 11.51 7.95 53.32
CA GLU A 26 11.42 8.83 52.17
C GLU A 26 12.67 8.72 51.29
N VAL A 27 12.46 8.47 49.99
CA VAL A 27 13.44 8.76 48.94
C VAL A 27 12.68 9.29 47.72
N LEU A 28 12.80 10.60 47.52
CA LEU A 28 12.91 11.33 46.26
C LEU A 28 12.00 10.89 45.09
N SER A 29 11.00 11.75 44.85
CA SER A 29 10.44 12.13 43.55
C SER A 29 11.35 11.77 42.36
N ILE A 30 10.83 10.97 41.42
CA ILE A 30 11.07 11.05 39.96
C ILE A 30 10.11 10.05 39.26
N ASN A 31 9.51 10.53 38.17
CA ASN A 31 8.69 9.83 37.16
C ASN A 31 7.16 9.77 37.36
N GLU A 32 6.52 10.94 37.17
CA GLU A 32 5.22 10.99 36.50
C GLU A 32 5.36 10.38 35.08
N PRO A 33 4.47 9.47 34.65
CA PRO A 33 4.45 9.03 33.27
C PRO A 33 3.99 10.20 32.40
N ALA A 34 4.80 10.56 31.41
CA ALA A 34 4.53 11.58 30.41
C ALA A 34 3.05 11.56 30.00
N THR A 35 2.34 12.62 30.38
CA THR A 35 0.97 12.91 30.00
C THR A 35 0.90 12.81 28.49
N LYS A 36 0.22 11.77 27.99
CA LYS A 36 -0.21 11.69 26.59
C LYS A 36 -0.75 13.07 26.23
N ALA A 37 -0.22 13.70 25.19
CA ALA A 37 -0.69 14.99 24.71
C ALA A 37 -2.18 14.86 24.33
N LYS A 38 -3.06 15.05 25.32
CA LYS A 38 -4.48 15.27 25.10
C LYS A 38 -4.54 16.61 24.38
N LEU A 39 -5.06 16.59 23.15
CA LEU A 39 -5.47 17.81 22.47
C LEU A 39 -6.29 18.64 23.46
N ILE A 40 -5.93 19.90 23.64
CA ILE A 40 -6.64 20.82 24.54
C ILE A 40 -8.05 20.97 23.99
N ILE A 41 -9.03 20.46 24.72
CA ILE A 41 -10.46 20.61 24.40
C ILE A 41 -10.76 22.10 24.40
N THR A 42 -11.17 22.62 23.26
CA THR A 42 -11.55 24.03 23.10
C THR A 42 -13.02 24.23 23.46
N PRO A 43 -13.47 25.46 23.75
CA PRO A 43 -14.90 25.76 23.92
C PRO A 43 -15.75 25.40 22.69
N LEU A 44 -15.16 25.36 21.49
CA LEU A 44 -15.83 24.88 20.28
C LEU A 44 -16.11 23.36 20.35
N ASP A 45 -15.23 22.58 20.98
CA ASP A 45 -15.42 21.15 21.20
C ASP A 45 -16.54 20.89 22.23
N THR A 46 -16.75 21.78 23.21
CA THR A 46 -17.89 21.69 24.14
C THR A 46 -19.25 22.03 23.51
N HIS A 47 -19.25 22.64 22.32
CA HIS A 47 -20.44 22.91 21.52
C HIS A 47 -20.64 21.92 20.35
N ARG A 48 -19.71 20.98 20.13
CA ARG A 48 -19.87 19.81 19.25
C ARG A 48 -20.75 18.72 19.87
N ARG A 49 -21.79 19.13 20.58
CA ARG A 49 -22.90 18.22 20.86
C ARG A 49 -23.64 18.04 19.56
N GLU A 50 -24.06 16.82 19.29
CA GLU A 50 -25.03 16.60 18.25
C GLU A 50 -26.33 17.33 18.64
N VAL A 51 -26.54 18.53 18.09
CA VAL A 51 -27.62 19.43 18.50
C VAL A 51 -29.01 18.87 18.17
N PHE A 52 -29.08 17.97 17.19
CA PHE A 52 -30.35 17.52 16.58
C PHE A 52 -30.71 16.06 16.82
N GLY A 53 -29.87 15.22 17.45
CA GLY A 53 -30.20 13.79 17.56
C GLY A 53 -30.34 13.07 16.19
N ALA A 54 -29.66 13.56 15.16
CA ALA A 54 -29.68 13.06 13.79
C ALA A 54 -29.00 11.69 13.56
N TYR A 55 -28.18 11.21 14.50
CA TYR A 55 -27.44 9.97 14.43
C TYR A 55 -28.32 8.82 14.94
N PRO A 56 -28.38 7.68 14.23
CA PRO A 56 -29.26 6.56 14.57
C PRO A 56 -29.02 5.87 15.92
N SER A 57 -27.90 6.16 16.59
CA SER A 57 -27.51 5.53 17.86
C SER A 57 -27.59 6.56 18.98
N GLY A 58 -28.71 6.60 19.71
CA GLY A 58 -28.88 7.47 20.88
C GLY A 58 -27.89 7.13 22.00
N ASP A 59 -27.43 8.19 22.68
CA ASP A 59 -26.48 8.30 23.79
C ASP A 59 -25.00 7.94 23.52
N SER A 60 -24.12 8.93 23.80
CA SER A 60 -22.65 8.88 23.76
C SER A 60 -22.02 8.49 22.42
N ILE A 61 -22.43 9.17 21.35
CA ILE A 61 -21.78 9.07 20.03
C ILE A 61 -20.37 9.66 20.14
N LEU A 62 -19.39 8.90 19.66
CA LEU A 62 -18.00 9.32 19.54
C LEU A 62 -17.86 10.25 18.32
N THR A 63 -18.44 11.45 18.39
CA THR A 63 -18.49 12.42 17.28
C THR A 63 -17.12 12.73 16.69
N GLU A 64 -16.08 12.72 17.52
CA GLU A 64 -14.69 12.89 17.08
C GLU A 64 -14.23 11.81 16.09
N SER A 65 -14.65 10.56 16.25
CA SER A 65 -14.24 9.49 15.34
C SER A 65 -14.98 9.55 14.01
N VAL A 66 -16.23 10.02 14.00
CA VAL A 66 -16.99 10.28 12.78
C VAL A 66 -16.41 11.47 12.01
N ASP A 67 -16.14 12.58 12.69
CA ASP A 67 -15.53 13.77 12.07
C ASP A 67 -14.17 13.45 11.46
N GLU A 68 -13.35 12.68 12.20
CA GLU A 68 -12.06 12.25 11.71
C GLU A 68 -12.21 11.27 10.53
N TYR A 69 -13.16 10.33 10.57
CA TYR A 69 -13.47 9.46 9.42
C TYR A 69 -13.76 10.29 8.17
N ILE A 70 -14.68 11.26 8.26
CA ILE A 70 -15.02 12.14 7.13
C ILE A 70 -13.80 12.94 6.70
N GLY A 71 -13.05 13.51 7.65
CA GLY A 71 -11.83 14.28 7.38
C GLY A 71 -10.74 13.51 6.63
N ILE A 72 -10.54 12.21 6.94
CA ILE A 72 -9.57 11.36 6.24
C ILE A 72 -10.01 11.11 4.81
N TYR A 73 -11.25 10.66 4.59
CA TYR A 73 -11.71 10.26 3.27
C TYR A 73 -11.91 11.46 2.35
N ARG A 74 -12.25 12.62 2.90
CA ARG A 74 -12.33 13.89 2.18
C ARG A 74 -10.99 14.27 1.55
N LYS A 75 -9.89 13.94 2.24
CA LYS A 75 -8.51 14.19 1.80
C LYS A 75 -7.84 12.95 1.18
N GLU A 76 -8.56 11.83 1.00
CA GLU A 76 -7.98 10.66 0.35
C GLU A 76 -7.80 10.96 -1.14
N GLU A 77 -6.55 10.87 -1.59
CA GLU A 77 -6.23 10.82 -3.00
C GLU A 77 -6.53 9.43 -3.53
N LEU A 78 -7.40 9.32 -4.54
CA LEU A 78 -7.66 8.10 -5.27
C LEU A 78 -6.48 7.77 -6.22
N CYS A 79 -6.78 7.18 -7.37
CA CYS A 79 -5.82 6.97 -8.45
C CYS A 79 -5.19 8.30 -8.90
N LEU A 80 -3.86 8.32 -9.08
CA LEU A 80 -3.09 9.44 -9.66
C LEU A 80 -3.41 10.83 -9.05
N LYS A 81 -3.50 10.93 -7.71
CA LYS A 81 -3.77 12.18 -6.97
C LYS A 81 -5.14 12.83 -7.22
N ILE A 82 -6.12 12.09 -7.74
CA ILE A 82 -7.50 12.59 -7.86
C ILE A 82 -8.14 12.65 -6.47
N THR A 83 -8.62 13.82 -6.07
CA THR A 83 -9.31 14.02 -4.78
C THR A 83 -10.79 14.35 -5.01
N PRO A 84 -11.72 13.46 -4.62
CA PRO A 84 -13.16 13.64 -4.84
C PRO A 84 -13.87 14.53 -3.80
N ASP A 85 -13.16 14.94 -2.74
CA ASP A 85 -13.75 15.69 -1.61
C ASP A 85 -14.96 14.97 -0.99
N PHE A 86 -16.14 15.59 -0.97
CA PHE A 86 -17.37 14.99 -0.43
C PHE A 86 -17.95 13.88 -1.30
N ASP A 87 -17.59 13.82 -2.59
CA ASP A 87 -18.06 12.76 -3.49
C ASP A 87 -17.32 11.43 -3.27
N HIS A 88 -16.33 11.40 -2.37
CA HIS A 88 -15.62 10.19 -2.01
C HIS A 88 -16.60 9.05 -1.64
N PRO A 89 -16.53 7.84 -2.22
CA PRO A 89 -17.56 6.81 -2.00
C PRO A 89 -17.76 6.37 -0.55
N ALA A 90 -16.70 6.42 0.28
CA ALA A 90 -16.84 6.22 1.72
C ALA A 90 -17.77 7.25 2.40
N ILE A 91 -17.81 8.50 1.89
CA ILE A 91 -18.62 9.61 2.39
C ILE A 91 -19.95 9.70 1.66
N SER A 92 -19.98 9.57 0.34
CA SER A 92 -21.17 9.77 -0.49
C SER A 92 -22.05 8.53 -0.63
N VAL A 93 -21.54 7.34 -0.26
CA VAL A 93 -22.27 6.07 -0.34
C VAL A 93 -22.32 5.39 1.01
N VAL A 94 -21.17 4.98 1.54
CA VAL A 94 -21.09 4.09 2.71
C VAL A 94 -21.64 4.77 3.97
N PHE A 95 -21.24 6.03 4.22
CA PHE A 95 -21.73 6.79 5.36
C PHE A 95 -23.25 7.03 5.33
N PRO A 96 -23.86 7.55 4.24
CA PRO A 96 -25.32 7.72 4.13
C PRO A 96 -26.09 6.41 4.29
N MET A 97 -25.62 5.31 3.70
CA MET A 97 -26.24 4.00 3.89
C MET A 97 -26.22 3.58 5.37
N SER A 98 -25.10 3.82 6.05
CA SER A 98 -24.97 3.53 7.48
C SER A 98 -25.88 4.42 8.33
N MET A 99 -26.04 5.69 7.97
CA MET A 99 -26.93 6.63 8.65
C MET A 99 -28.42 6.29 8.53
N GLN A 100 -28.81 5.49 7.53
CA GLN A 100 -30.21 5.09 7.32
C GLN A 100 -30.61 3.84 8.12
N ASP A 101 -29.65 3.16 8.75
CA ASP A 101 -29.85 1.88 9.40
C ASP A 101 -29.14 1.86 10.77
N PRO A 102 -29.87 1.87 11.89
CA PRO A 102 -29.27 1.93 13.23
C PRO A 102 -28.30 0.79 13.54
N ASP A 103 -28.54 -0.40 13.00
CA ASP A 103 -27.67 -1.55 13.23
C ASP A 103 -26.42 -1.49 12.37
N LEU A 104 -26.54 -0.99 11.14
CA LEU A 104 -25.38 -0.71 10.29
C LEU A 104 -24.53 0.45 10.83
N PHE A 105 -25.17 1.49 11.39
CA PHE A 105 -24.48 2.63 11.96
C PHE A 105 -23.55 2.23 13.11
N LYS A 106 -23.95 1.25 13.94
CA LYS A 106 -23.05 0.68 14.96
C LYS A 106 -21.79 0.10 14.34
N ALA A 107 -21.91 -0.70 13.27
CA ALA A 107 -20.76 -1.26 12.58
C ALA A 107 -19.87 -0.16 11.99
N PHE A 108 -20.46 0.87 11.38
CA PHE A 108 -19.73 2.05 10.94
C PHE A 108 -18.92 2.70 12.07
N LEU A 109 -19.54 2.95 13.23
CA LEU A 109 -18.87 3.51 14.40
C LEU A 109 -17.70 2.62 14.87
N VAL A 110 -17.82 1.29 14.79
CA VAL A 110 -16.71 0.36 15.13
C VAL A 110 -15.50 0.64 14.23
N GLY A 111 -15.72 0.77 12.92
CA GLY A 111 -14.66 1.07 11.96
C GLY A 111 -14.05 2.45 12.16
N ALA A 112 -14.90 3.47 12.33
CA ALA A 112 -14.47 4.85 12.58
C ALA A 112 -13.66 4.99 13.87
N GLN A 113 -14.16 4.41 14.97
CA GLN A 113 -13.45 4.44 16.25
C GLN A 113 -12.13 3.66 16.19
N SER A 114 -12.10 2.52 15.52
CA SER A 114 -10.85 1.74 15.38
C SER A 114 -9.77 2.50 14.63
N LEU A 115 -10.14 3.25 13.58
CA LEU A 115 -9.22 4.13 12.85
C LEU A 115 -8.74 5.27 13.75
N HIS A 116 -9.65 5.90 14.48
CA HIS A 116 -9.36 6.99 15.41
C HIS A 116 -8.38 6.56 16.52
N ASP A 117 -8.62 5.40 17.14
CA ASP A 117 -7.77 4.83 18.19
C ASP A 117 -6.38 4.46 17.63
N TRP A 118 -6.34 3.79 16.48
CA TRP A 118 -5.10 3.38 15.81
C TRP A 118 -4.19 4.57 15.45
N ARG A 119 -4.77 5.72 15.09
CA ARG A 119 -4.00 6.94 14.83
C ARG A 119 -3.47 7.59 16.11
N ARG A 120 -4.08 7.38 17.27
CA ARG A 120 -3.56 7.90 18.54
C ARG A 120 -2.52 6.97 19.13
N ASP A 121 -2.69 5.67 18.95
CA ASP A 121 -1.79 4.66 19.50
C ASP A 121 -1.54 3.51 18.50
N PRO A 122 -0.60 3.69 17.54
CA PRO A 122 -0.38 2.71 16.48
C PRO A 122 0.41 1.47 16.95
N PHE A 123 0.98 1.55 18.16
CA PHE A 123 1.83 0.53 18.75
C PHE A 123 1.08 -0.31 19.80
N HIS A 124 0.05 0.25 20.44
CA HIS A 124 -0.79 -0.50 21.38
C HIS A 124 -2.12 -0.88 20.74
N VAL A 125 -2.40 -2.19 20.78
CA VAL A 125 -3.59 -2.82 20.20
C VAL A 125 -4.74 -2.87 21.21
N ASN A 126 -4.76 -2.02 22.24
CA ASN A 126 -5.77 -2.14 23.30
C ASN A 126 -7.09 -1.51 22.83
N ARG A 127 -8.20 -2.24 22.99
CA ARG A 127 -9.54 -1.70 22.70
C ARG A 127 -9.94 -0.77 23.84
N SER A 128 -10.53 0.37 23.51
CA SER A 128 -11.34 1.10 24.48
C SER A 128 -12.53 0.22 24.92
N HIS A 129 -13.02 0.45 26.13
CA HIS A 129 -14.17 -0.31 26.65
C HIS A 129 -15.42 -0.02 25.80
N GLU A 130 -15.55 1.22 25.34
CA GLU A 130 -16.59 1.72 24.45
C GLU A 130 -16.54 1.00 23.09
N MET A 131 -15.34 0.85 22.49
CA MET A 131 -15.18 0.10 21.24
C MET A 131 -15.59 -1.37 21.43
N LEU A 132 -15.18 -2.01 22.53
CA LEU A 132 -15.54 -3.40 22.81
C LEU A 132 -17.05 -3.62 22.86
N LYS A 133 -17.76 -2.75 23.58
CA LYS A 133 -19.22 -2.79 23.68
C LYS A 133 -19.85 -2.63 22.30
N LEU A 134 -19.44 -1.60 21.57
CA LEU A 134 -19.96 -1.29 20.23
C LEU A 134 -19.70 -2.42 19.22
N GLN A 135 -18.52 -3.03 19.28
CA GLN A 135 -18.16 -4.17 18.42
C GLN A 135 -19.04 -5.39 18.73
N ASN A 136 -19.28 -5.69 20.00
CA ASN A 136 -20.15 -6.79 20.38
C ASN A 136 -21.59 -6.56 19.89
N GLU A 137 -22.11 -5.35 20.05
CA GLU A 137 -23.45 -4.98 19.55
C GLU A 137 -23.53 -5.11 18.02
N ALA A 138 -22.54 -4.59 17.29
CA ALA A 138 -22.49 -4.70 15.84
C ALA A 138 -22.45 -6.16 15.35
N ILE A 139 -21.67 -7.03 16.02
CA ILE A 139 -21.60 -8.46 15.71
C ILE A 139 -22.93 -9.15 16.00
N LEU A 140 -23.61 -8.81 17.10
CA LEU A 140 -24.93 -9.37 17.42
C LEU A 140 -25.97 -8.96 16.38
N SER A 141 -26.02 -7.69 16.00
CA SER A 141 -26.92 -7.20 14.95
C SER A 141 -26.62 -7.87 13.61
N LEU A 142 -25.35 -8.02 13.23
CA LEU A 142 -24.94 -8.72 12.01
C LEU A 142 -25.39 -10.19 12.02
N ARG A 143 -25.18 -10.92 13.13
CA ARG A 143 -25.62 -12.31 13.28
C ARG A 143 -27.13 -12.44 13.13
N LYS A 144 -27.90 -11.54 13.74
CA LYS A 144 -29.36 -11.51 13.61
C LYS A 144 -29.80 -11.30 12.15
N ARG A 145 -29.11 -10.44 11.38
CA ARG A 145 -29.44 -10.24 9.96
C ARG A 145 -29.11 -11.45 9.11
N LEU A 146 -27.98 -12.12 9.40
CA LEU A 146 -27.55 -13.34 8.71
C LEU A 146 -28.53 -14.51 8.86
N THR A 147 -29.44 -14.50 9.84
CA THR A 147 -30.47 -15.54 9.96
C THR A 147 -31.66 -15.33 9.00
N GLY A 148 -31.74 -14.20 8.30
CA GLY A 148 -32.80 -13.94 7.32
C GLY A 148 -32.63 -14.77 6.04
N SER A 149 -33.74 -15.16 5.42
CA SER A 149 -33.73 -15.98 4.18
C SER A 149 -33.02 -15.28 3.02
N GLU A 150 -33.15 -13.95 2.92
CA GLU A 150 -32.54 -13.12 1.87
C GLU A 150 -31.27 -12.40 2.33
N ALA A 151 -30.60 -12.89 3.39
CA ALA A 151 -29.39 -12.25 3.93
C ALA A 151 -28.29 -12.07 2.86
N HIS A 152 -28.21 -12.98 1.88
CA HIS A 152 -27.23 -12.90 0.81
C HIS A 152 -27.44 -11.73 -0.18
N LEU A 153 -28.66 -11.16 -0.21
CA LEU A 153 -29.03 -10.00 -1.03
C LEU A 153 -28.89 -8.68 -0.26
N ASP A 154 -28.71 -8.71 1.06
CA ASP A 154 -28.65 -7.51 1.89
C ASP A 154 -27.26 -6.86 1.85
N ASP A 155 -27.15 -5.71 1.18
CA ASP A 155 -25.89 -4.94 1.06
C ASP A 155 -25.35 -4.45 2.40
N SER A 156 -26.23 -4.18 3.36
CA SER A 156 -25.82 -3.71 4.68
C SER A 156 -24.98 -4.76 5.42
N ILE A 157 -25.19 -6.05 5.16
CA ILE A 157 -24.41 -7.14 5.75
C ILE A 157 -22.97 -7.05 5.26
N LEU A 158 -22.77 -6.84 3.95
CA LEU A 158 -21.44 -6.68 3.38
C LEU A 158 -20.76 -5.40 3.89
N ILE A 159 -21.49 -4.28 3.99
CA ILE A 159 -20.95 -3.02 4.53
C ILE A 159 -20.57 -3.20 6.00
N ALA A 160 -21.41 -3.82 6.83
CA ALA A 160 -21.10 -4.10 8.23
C ALA A 160 -19.84 -4.97 8.37
N ILE A 161 -19.71 -6.02 7.55
CA ILE A 161 -18.50 -6.85 7.51
C ILE A 161 -17.29 -6.01 7.09
N THR A 162 -17.42 -5.07 6.15
CA THR A 162 -16.31 -4.19 5.76
C THR A 162 -15.81 -3.31 6.89
N HIS A 163 -16.69 -2.76 7.74
CA HIS A 163 -16.26 -1.99 8.90
C HIS A 163 -15.63 -2.86 9.99
N LEU A 164 -16.11 -4.10 10.19
CA LEU A 164 -15.47 -5.07 11.08
C LEU A 164 -14.06 -5.44 10.58
N MET A 165 -13.87 -5.61 9.27
CA MET A 165 -12.54 -5.82 8.69
C MET A 165 -11.59 -4.63 8.93
N VAL A 166 -12.09 -3.38 8.83
CA VAL A 166 -11.28 -2.20 9.18
C VAL A 166 -10.84 -2.26 10.65
N ALA A 167 -11.75 -2.64 11.55
CA ALA A 167 -11.43 -2.78 12.97
C ALA A 167 -10.35 -3.84 13.21
N ASP A 168 -10.45 -5.00 12.56
CA ASP A 168 -9.44 -6.06 12.66
C ASP A 168 -8.08 -5.64 12.08
N LEU A 169 -8.09 -4.88 10.97
CA LEU A 169 -6.87 -4.36 10.34
C LEU A 169 -6.15 -3.36 11.26
N CYS A 170 -6.87 -2.41 11.86
CA CYS A 170 -6.33 -1.47 12.85
C CYS A 170 -5.71 -2.19 14.05
N ARG A 171 -6.26 -3.37 14.40
CA ARG A 171 -5.75 -4.22 15.47
C ARG A 171 -4.66 -5.19 15.05
N ARG A 172 -4.37 -5.31 13.76
CA ARG A 172 -3.49 -6.37 13.21
C ARG A 172 -3.96 -7.78 13.60
N ASP A 173 -5.27 -7.96 13.81
CA ASP A 173 -5.89 -9.25 14.10
C ASP A 173 -6.14 -10.00 12.78
N LEU A 174 -5.05 -10.54 12.23
CA LEU A 174 -5.07 -11.21 10.94
C LEU A 174 -6.03 -12.42 10.89
N PRO A 175 -6.16 -13.26 11.94
CA PRO A 175 -7.17 -14.31 11.98
C PRO A 175 -8.61 -13.80 11.82
N SER A 176 -9.03 -12.80 12.61
CA SER A 176 -10.38 -12.22 12.53
C SER A 176 -10.62 -11.55 11.18
N LEU A 177 -9.63 -10.80 10.68
CA LEU A 177 -9.67 -10.17 9.36
C LEU A 177 -9.91 -11.20 8.24
N LYS A 178 -9.17 -12.33 8.27
CA LYS A 178 -9.33 -13.41 7.29
C LYS A 178 -10.69 -14.09 7.41
N ALA A 179 -11.24 -14.26 8.61
CA ALA A 179 -12.55 -14.84 8.83
C ALA A 179 -13.66 -13.95 8.25
N HIS A 180 -13.63 -12.63 8.52
CA HIS A 180 -14.57 -11.68 7.96
C HIS A 180 -14.46 -11.58 6.43
N LEU A 181 -13.23 -11.53 5.89
CA LEU A 181 -13.01 -11.54 4.44
C LEU A 181 -13.56 -12.82 3.79
N LYS A 182 -13.36 -13.98 4.42
CA LYS A 182 -13.94 -15.25 3.96
C LYS A 182 -15.46 -15.20 3.93
N GLY A 183 -16.09 -14.67 5.00
CA GLY A 183 -17.54 -14.48 5.07
C GLY A 183 -18.07 -13.57 3.96
N ALA A 184 -17.43 -12.41 3.75
CA ALA A 184 -17.79 -11.48 2.67
C ALA A 184 -17.72 -12.15 1.30
N ARG A 185 -16.63 -12.87 1.01
CA ARG A 185 -16.46 -13.62 -0.25
C ARG A 185 -17.54 -14.68 -0.45
N GLN A 186 -17.93 -15.39 0.62
CA GLN A 186 -18.99 -16.41 0.54
C GLN A 186 -20.34 -15.78 0.22
N ILE A 187 -20.71 -14.68 0.89
CA ILE A 187 -21.94 -13.94 0.62
C ILE A 187 -21.97 -13.43 -0.83
N MET A 188 -20.86 -12.85 -1.30
CA MET A 188 -20.74 -12.38 -2.69
C MET A 188 -20.85 -13.52 -3.70
N ALA A 189 -20.36 -14.73 -3.37
CA ALA A 189 -20.37 -15.88 -4.27
C ALA A 189 -21.75 -16.55 -4.39
N ILE A 190 -22.55 -16.56 -3.31
CA ILE A 190 -23.92 -17.12 -3.33
C ILE A 190 -24.97 -16.12 -3.83
N ARG A 191 -24.60 -14.84 -3.97
CA ARG A 191 -25.47 -13.80 -4.52
C ARG A 191 -25.73 -14.05 -6.01
N PRO A 192 -27.01 -14.18 -6.46
CA PRO A 192 -27.34 -14.28 -7.87
C PRO A 192 -26.78 -13.09 -8.66
N GLY A 193 -26.01 -13.36 -9.73
CA GLY A 193 -25.39 -12.33 -10.57
C GLY A 193 -24.21 -11.58 -9.92
N GLY A 194 -23.85 -11.90 -8.67
CA GLY A 194 -22.76 -11.23 -7.95
C GLY A 194 -23.03 -9.76 -7.62
N LEU A 195 -21.96 -8.97 -7.48
CA LEU A 195 -22.05 -7.53 -7.29
C LEU A 195 -22.15 -6.83 -8.65
N SER A 196 -23.19 -6.02 -8.85
CA SER A 196 -23.34 -5.12 -10.01
C SER A 196 -22.43 -3.89 -9.93
N ASP A 197 -22.56 -2.98 -10.90
CA ASP A 197 -21.81 -1.71 -10.93
C ASP A 197 -22.56 -0.54 -10.27
N SER A 198 -23.47 -0.85 -9.33
CA SER A 198 -24.10 0.19 -8.49
C SER A 198 -23.04 0.88 -7.60
N PRO A 199 -23.25 2.15 -7.21
CA PRO A 199 -22.34 2.86 -6.29
C PRO A 199 -22.05 2.10 -4.99
N ALA A 200 -23.06 1.45 -4.41
CA ALA A 200 -22.92 0.64 -3.20
C ALA A 200 -22.02 -0.58 -3.43
N HIS A 201 -22.28 -1.33 -4.50
CA HIS A 201 -21.51 -2.51 -4.85
C HIS A 201 -20.06 -2.17 -5.21
N LEU A 202 -19.82 -1.10 -5.96
CA LEU A 202 -18.47 -0.63 -6.26
C LEU A 202 -17.71 -0.25 -4.97
N SER A 203 -18.38 0.41 -4.03
CA SER A 203 -17.79 0.77 -2.73
C SER A 203 -17.43 -0.46 -1.90
N ILE A 204 -18.33 -1.45 -1.81
CA ILE A 204 -18.07 -2.73 -1.14
C ILE A 204 -16.87 -3.44 -1.80
N ARG A 205 -16.90 -3.54 -3.13
CA ARG A 205 -15.86 -4.21 -3.93
C ARG A 205 -14.49 -3.56 -3.72
N ALA A 206 -14.43 -2.24 -3.69
CA ALA A 206 -13.23 -1.46 -3.43
C ALA A 206 -12.63 -1.75 -2.04
N ILE A 207 -13.46 -1.78 -0.98
CA ILE A 207 -12.99 -2.00 0.39
C ILE A 207 -12.52 -3.45 0.59
N VAL A 208 -13.27 -4.43 0.09
CA VAL A 208 -12.85 -5.85 0.10
C VAL A 208 -11.51 -6.01 -0.62
N THR A 209 -11.39 -5.42 -1.80
CA THR A 209 -10.16 -5.47 -2.61
C THR A 209 -8.97 -4.82 -1.91
N MET A 210 -9.19 -3.73 -1.17
CA MET A 210 -8.14 -3.10 -0.35
C MET A 210 -7.61 -4.05 0.72
N VAL A 211 -8.50 -4.78 1.41
CA VAL A 211 -8.09 -5.77 2.41
C VAL A 211 -7.28 -6.89 1.77
N GLU A 212 -7.75 -7.42 0.64
CA GLU A 212 -7.02 -8.45 -0.12
C GLU A 212 -5.64 -7.99 -0.57
N PHE A 213 -5.54 -6.75 -1.04
CA PHE A 213 -4.27 -6.12 -1.42
C PHE A 213 -3.28 -6.11 -0.25
N TYR A 214 -3.69 -5.65 0.94
CA TYR A 214 -2.78 -5.59 2.09
C TYR A 214 -2.37 -6.96 2.62
N ILE A 215 -3.26 -7.96 2.58
CA ILE A 215 -2.91 -9.33 2.92
C ILE A 215 -1.87 -9.87 1.93
N ALA A 216 -2.11 -9.71 0.62
CA ALA A 216 -1.17 -10.16 -0.41
C ALA A 216 0.18 -9.42 -0.33
N LEU A 217 0.15 -8.11 -0.07
CA LEU A 217 1.34 -7.30 0.11
C LEU A 217 2.14 -7.73 1.35
N GLY A 218 1.46 -8.04 2.46
CA GLY A 218 2.10 -8.57 3.67
C GLY A 218 2.82 -9.90 3.41
N GLN A 219 2.18 -10.83 2.70
CA GLN A 219 2.78 -12.11 2.30
C GLN A 219 3.95 -11.89 1.32
N TYR A 220 3.77 -11.04 0.32
CA TYR A 220 4.82 -10.71 -0.64
C TYR A 220 5.99 -9.98 0.05
N LEU A 221 5.79 -9.11 1.03
CA LEU A 221 6.92 -8.47 1.70
C LEU A 221 7.51 -9.34 2.82
N GLN A 222 6.98 -10.55 3.03
CA GLN A 222 7.35 -11.45 4.13
C GLN A 222 7.13 -10.81 5.52
N LEU A 223 6.19 -9.88 5.61
CA LEU A 223 5.74 -9.26 6.87
C LEU A 223 4.69 -10.12 7.58
N SER A 224 4.09 -11.06 6.85
CA SER A 224 3.22 -12.10 7.38
C SER A 224 3.55 -13.44 6.73
N PRO A 225 3.31 -14.58 7.39
CA PRO A 225 3.52 -15.90 6.82
C PRO A 225 2.75 -16.07 5.50
N ASP A 226 3.37 -16.78 4.55
CA ASP A 226 2.69 -17.16 3.32
C ASP A 226 1.53 -18.12 3.64
N ASP A 227 0.37 -17.87 3.05
CA ASP A 227 -0.84 -18.65 3.27
C ASP A 227 -1.56 -18.86 1.93
N SER A 228 -1.29 -20.01 1.33
CA SER A 228 -1.86 -20.46 0.07
C SER A 228 -3.35 -20.83 0.18
N SER A 229 -3.87 -21.05 1.40
CA SER A 229 -5.30 -21.30 1.62
C SER A 229 -6.11 -20.01 1.50
N ALA A 230 -5.56 -18.89 1.98
CA ALA A 230 -6.20 -17.58 1.90
C ALA A 230 -6.08 -16.95 0.50
N ILE A 231 -4.94 -17.17 -0.17
CA ILE A 231 -4.67 -16.71 -1.54
C ILE A 231 -4.10 -17.89 -2.32
N PRO A 232 -4.94 -18.64 -3.06
CA PRO A 232 -4.50 -19.77 -3.87
C PRO A 232 -3.50 -19.34 -4.95
N LYS A 233 -2.43 -20.14 -5.12
CA LYS A 233 -1.46 -19.95 -6.20
C LYS A 233 -2.15 -20.20 -7.55
N LYS A 234 -1.97 -19.28 -8.49
CA LYS A 234 -2.41 -19.47 -9.87
C LYS A 234 -1.21 -19.71 -10.78
N GLN A 235 -1.38 -20.57 -11.78
CA GLN A 235 -0.33 -20.83 -12.76
C GLN A 235 -0.06 -19.57 -13.61
N ILE A 236 1.21 -19.32 -13.87
CA ILE A 236 1.68 -18.24 -14.74
C ILE A 236 2.04 -18.85 -16.09
N LYS A 237 1.51 -18.26 -17.16
CA LYS A 237 1.73 -18.69 -18.53
C LYS A 237 2.36 -17.55 -19.32
N PHE A 238 3.54 -17.81 -19.87
CA PHE A 238 4.17 -16.99 -20.91
C PHE A 238 3.85 -17.58 -22.27
N LEU A 239 3.71 -16.74 -23.28
CA LEU A 239 3.47 -17.16 -24.65
C LEU A 239 4.63 -16.72 -25.53
N GLN A 240 4.90 -17.54 -26.54
CA GLN A 240 5.85 -17.22 -27.61
C GLN A 240 5.07 -16.93 -28.88
N HIS A 241 5.71 -16.22 -29.81
CA HIS A 241 5.12 -15.94 -31.11
C HIS A 241 4.88 -17.23 -31.92
N PRO A 242 3.79 -17.28 -32.73
CA PRO A 242 2.75 -16.26 -32.87
C PRO A 242 1.75 -16.24 -31.70
N PHE A 243 1.29 -15.05 -31.32
CA PHE A 243 0.28 -14.93 -30.25
C PHE A 243 -1.13 -15.35 -30.72
N PRO A 244 -1.95 -15.94 -29.82
CA PRO A 244 -3.36 -16.19 -30.09
C PRO A 244 -4.15 -14.89 -30.33
N PRO A 245 -5.23 -14.91 -31.14
CA PRO A 245 -6.02 -13.72 -31.46
C PRO A 245 -6.54 -12.95 -30.24
N GLU A 246 -6.94 -13.66 -29.18
CA GLU A 246 -7.38 -13.04 -27.92
C GLU A 246 -6.30 -12.17 -27.28
N ILE A 247 -5.05 -12.63 -27.31
CA ILE A 247 -3.91 -11.90 -26.73
C ILE A 247 -3.54 -10.72 -27.62
N CYS A 248 -3.63 -10.87 -28.94
CA CYS A 248 -3.46 -9.74 -29.87
C CYS A 248 -4.50 -8.63 -29.61
N ASN A 249 -5.75 -9.00 -29.34
CA ASN A 249 -6.80 -8.05 -28.99
C ASN A 249 -6.51 -7.30 -27.67
N ASP A 250 -5.94 -7.98 -26.68
CA ASP A 250 -5.54 -7.34 -25.42
C ASP A 250 -4.32 -6.43 -25.61
N ILE A 251 -3.32 -6.85 -26.39
CA ILE A 251 -2.14 -6.04 -26.75
C ILE A 251 -2.57 -4.78 -27.52
N ALA A 252 -3.55 -4.88 -28.41
CA ALA A 252 -4.05 -3.75 -29.21
C ALA A 252 -4.71 -2.64 -28.37
N LYS A 253 -5.13 -2.93 -27.14
CA LYS A 253 -5.68 -1.93 -26.19
C LYS A 253 -4.58 -1.18 -25.43
N LEU A 254 -3.33 -1.66 -25.48
CA LEU A 254 -2.24 -1.10 -24.71
C LEU A 254 -1.66 0.15 -25.39
N PRO A 255 -1.21 1.15 -24.61
CA PRO A 255 -0.32 2.19 -25.12
C PRO A 255 0.91 1.57 -25.79
N VAL A 256 1.44 2.26 -26.81
CA VAL A 256 2.51 1.74 -27.68
C VAL A 256 3.72 1.21 -26.90
N GLY A 257 4.16 1.88 -25.84
CA GLY A 257 5.30 1.44 -25.03
C GLY A 257 5.04 0.12 -24.28
N LEU A 258 3.81 -0.13 -23.83
CA LEU A 258 3.44 -1.40 -23.20
C LEU A 258 3.19 -2.50 -24.22
N ALA A 259 2.64 -2.14 -25.38
CA ALA A 259 2.48 -3.07 -26.49
C ALA A 259 3.85 -3.60 -26.97
N GLU A 260 4.84 -2.72 -27.14
CA GLU A 260 6.21 -3.10 -27.51
C GLU A 260 6.83 -4.09 -26.51
N VAL A 261 6.69 -3.83 -25.19
CA VAL A 261 7.19 -4.77 -24.17
C VAL A 261 6.41 -6.07 -24.17
N ALA A 262 5.08 -6.05 -24.33
CA ALA A 262 4.29 -7.27 -24.44
C ALA A 262 4.71 -8.14 -25.63
N LEU A 263 5.06 -7.52 -26.76
CA LEU A 263 5.52 -8.20 -27.98
C LEU A 263 6.88 -8.89 -27.82
N THR A 264 7.65 -8.61 -26.77
CA THR A 264 8.89 -9.35 -26.46
C THR A 264 8.66 -10.79 -25.98
N GLY A 265 7.43 -11.13 -25.55
CA GLY A 265 7.12 -12.44 -24.96
C GLY A 265 7.56 -12.59 -23.49
N HIS A 266 8.12 -11.53 -22.88
CA HIS A 266 8.54 -11.53 -21.46
C HIS A 266 7.43 -11.19 -20.47
N LEU A 267 6.22 -10.87 -20.94
CA LEU A 267 5.06 -10.63 -20.08
C LEU A 267 4.16 -11.86 -20.05
N SER A 268 3.75 -12.26 -18.85
CA SER A 268 2.73 -13.30 -18.73
C SER A 268 1.39 -12.84 -19.33
N VAL A 269 0.57 -13.82 -19.76
CA VAL A 269 -0.80 -13.57 -20.23
C VAL A 269 -1.61 -12.79 -19.20
N ARG A 270 -1.36 -13.02 -17.90
CA ARG A 270 -2.06 -12.32 -16.82
C ARG A 270 -1.62 -10.87 -16.70
N CYS A 271 -0.33 -10.57 -16.90
CA CYS A 271 0.14 -9.19 -16.93
C CYS A 271 -0.48 -8.43 -18.11
N ILE A 272 -0.52 -9.02 -19.30
CA ILE A 272 -1.13 -8.40 -20.49
C ILE A 272 -2.60 -8.08 -20.24
N LYS A 273 -3.38 -9.04 -19.70
CA LYS A 273 -4.79 -8.84 -19.34
C LYS A 273 -4.99 -7.78 -18.26
N LEU A 274 -4.11 -7.75 -17.26
CA LEU A 274 -4.10 -6.71 -16.23
C LEU A 274 -3.88 -5.33 -16.86
N LEU A 275 -2.88 -5.16 -17.72
CA LEU A 275 -2.60 -3.90 -18.41
C LEU A 275 -3.77 -3.48 -19.31
N ALA A 276 -4.41 -4.41 -20.01
CA ALA A 276 -5.59 -4.13 -20.82
C ALA A 276 -6.77 -3.63 -19.96
N SER A 277 -6.92 -4.14 -18.73
CA SER A 277 -7.93 -3.63 -17.78
C SER A 277 -7.64 -2.23 -17.26
N VAL A 278 -6.38 -1.76 -17.27
CA VAL A 278 -6.07 -0.36 -16.93
C VAL A 278 -6.63 0.59 -17.98
N ALA A 279 -6.56 0.21 -19.26
CA ALA A 279 -7.08 1.02 -20.36
C ALA A 279 -8.59 1.28 -20.24
N SER A 280 -9.37 0.39 -19.61
CA SER A 280 -10.83 0.56 -19.48
C SER A 280 -11.25 1.64 -18.48
N TRP A 281 -10.38 2.02 -17.55
CA TRP A 281 -10.65 3.10 -16.59
C TRP A 281 -9.68 4.28 -16.65
N ALA A 282 -8.60 4.19 -17.44
CA ALA A 282 -7.66 5.30 -17.61
C ALA A 282 -8.37 6.59 -18.05
N SER A 283 -9.40 6.49 -18.91
CA SER A 283 -10.19 7.64 -19.36
C SER A 283 -10.92 8.38 -18.23
N LEU A 284 -11.20 7.73 -17.10
CA LEU A 284 -11.85 8.37 -15.95
C LEU A 284 -10.96 9.42 -15.27
N VAL A 285 -9.64 9.38 -15.51
CA VAL A 285 -8.63 10.28 -14.92
C VAL A 285 -8.65 11.67 -15.56
N ASP A 286 -8.88 11.74 -16.87
CA ASP A 286 -8.77 12.97 -17.67
C ASP A 286 -10.02 13.84 -17.68
N VAL A 287 -11.17 13.35 -17.19
CA VAL A 287 -12.41 14.12 -17.22
C VAL A 287 -12.28 15.38 -16.36
N THR A 288 -12.19 16.54 -17.02
CA THR A 288 -12.36 17.88 -16.45
C THR A 288 -13.86 18.16 -16.33
N SER A 289 -14.30 18.54 -15.14
CA SER A 289 -15.73 18.73 -14.84
C SER A 289 -16.31 19.95 -15.58
N ASP A 290 -17.14 19.73 -16.60
CA ASP A 290 -17.96 20.77 -17.27
C ASP A 290 -19.34 20.95 -16.62
N ALA A 291 -19.52 22.03 -15.87
CA ALA A 291 -20.39 22.19 -14.72
C ALA A 291 -21.95 22.10 -14.85
N SER A 292 -22.58 21.39 -15.80
CA SER A 292 -24.06 21.49 -15.93
C SER A 292 -24.91 20.21 -15.94
N GLU A 293 -24.37 18.98 -16.05
CA GLU A 293 -25.20 17.74 -16.04
C GLU A 293 -24.70 16.62 -15.09
N GLN A 294 -23.84 16.94 -14.11
CA GLN A 294 -22.79 16.02 -13.67
C GLN A 294 -22.88 15.39 -12.27
N ALA A 295 -23.92 15.58 -11.46
CA ALA A 295 -23.89 15.06 -10.07
C ALA A 295 -23.92 13.51 -10.01
N GLN A 296 -24.87 12.87 -10.69
CA GLN A 296 -24.94 11.39 -10.75
C GLN A 296 -23.76 10.81 -11.54
N SER A 297 -23.37 11.48 -12.64
CA SER A 297 -22.21 11.11 -13.46
C SER A 297 -20.89 11.18 -12.68
N SER A 298 -20.72 12.19 -11.83
CA SER A 298 -19.54 12.36 -10.97
C SER A 298 -19.47 11.31 -9.88
N ARG A 299 -20.59 11.01 -9.21
CA ARG A 299 -20.66 9.95 -8.19
C ARG A 299 -20.29 8.60 -8.78
N ASP A 300 -20.87 8.24 -9.93
CA ASP A 300 -20.57 6.98 -10.61
C ASP A 300 -19.10 6.90 -11.04
N ARG A 301 -18.56 8.00 -11.59
CA ARG A 301 -17.13 8.13 -11.92
C ARG A 301 -16.25 7.89 -10.70
N TYR A 302 -16.52 8.53 -9.57
CA TYR A 302 -15.70 8.38 -8.36
C TYR A 302 -15.85 7.01 -7.73
N CYS A 303 -17.03 6.37 -7.78
CA CYS A 303 -17.20 4.97 -7.39
C CYS A 303 -16.36 4.04 -8.25
N ARG A 304 -16.31 4.25 -9.57
CA ARG A 304 -15.45 3.47 -10.48
C ARG A 304 -13.96 3.72 -10.22
N LEU A 305 -13.54 4.98 -10.09
CA LEU A 305 -12.17 5.35 -9.70
C LEU A 305 -11.79 4.84 -8.30
N PHE A 306 -12.77 4.57 -7.45
CA PHE A 306 -12.53 4.02 -6.12
C PHE A 306 -12.34 2.49 -6.15
N ALA A 307 -13.01 1.80 -7.07
CA ALA A 307 -13.01 0.34 -7.18
C ALA A 307 -11.96 -0.19 -8.17
N GLU A 308 -12.00 0.22 -9.44
CA GLU A 308 -11.23 -0.40 -10.52
C GLU A 308 -9.70 -0.26 -10.34
N PRO A 309 -9.15 0.91 -9.94
CA PRO A 309 -7.73 1.04 -9.61
C PRO A 309 -7.28 0.19 -8.42
N ARG A 310 -8.13 0.03 -7.40
CA ARG A 310 -7.84 -0.89 -6.27
C ARG A 310 -7.78 -2.34 -6.77
N GLU A 311 -8.68 -2.74 -7.68
CA GLU A 311 -8.67 -4.09 -8.27
C GLU A 311 -7.42 -4.34 -9.10
N CYS A 312 -7.03 -3.35 -9.91
CA CYS A 312 -5.76 -3.38 -10.63
C CYS A 312 -4.59 -3.57 -9.66
N SER A 313 -4.49 -2.76 -8.61
CA SER A 313 -3.42 -2.86 -7.59
C SER A 313 -3.39 -4.23 -6.93
N ARG A 314 -4.57 -4.75 -6.53
CA ARG A 314 -4.72 -6.07 -5.92
C ARG A 314 -4.26 -7.16 -6.88
N ASN A 315 -4.72 -7.15 -8.13
CA ASN A 315 -4.35 -8.14 -9.14
C ASN A 315 -2.86 -8.11 -9.48
N ALA A 316 -2.26 -6.92 -9.53
CA ALA A 316 -0.81 -6.75 -9.68
C ALA A 316 -0.05 -7.42 -8.52
N LEU A 317 -0.50 -7.22 -7.27
CA LEU A 317 0.13 -7.85 -6.11
C LEU A 317 -0.04 -9.38 -6.09
N MET A 318 -1.22 -9.88 -6.47
CA MET A 318 -1.46 -11.32 -6.57
C MET A 318 -0.55 -11.95 -7.63
N LEU A 319 -0.34 -11.27 -8.77
CA LEU A 319 0.58 -11.72 -9.82
C LEU A 319 2.04 -11.73 -9.32
N LEU A 320 2.47 -10.69 -8.60
CA LEU A 320 3.79 -10.65 -7.95
C LEU A 320 3.97 -11.85 -6.99
N LEU A 321 2.96 -12.16 -6.18
CA LEU A 321 2.99 -13.29 -5.26
C LEU A 321 3.09 -14.63 -6.01
N ASP A 322 2.33 -14.80 -7.09
CA ASP A 322 2.40 -16.00 -7.93
C ASP A 322 3.76 -16.15 -8.61
N LEU A 323 4.36 -15.05 -9.10
CA LEU A 323 5.69 -15.03 -9.72
C LEU A 323 6.73 -15.54 -8.72
N ARG A 324 6.70 -14.98 -7.50
CA ARG A 324 7.59 -15.41 -6.42
C ARG A 324 7.37 -16.88 -6.05
N ARG A 325 6.13 -17.31 -5.82
CA ARG A 325 5.81 -18.70 -5.45
C ARG A 325 6.15 -19.68 -6.58
N SER A 326 6.35 -19.20 -7.80
CA SER A 326 6.80 -20.00 -8.94
C SER A 326 8.33 -20.05 -9.06
N GLY A 327 9.07 -19.37 -8.17
CA GLY A 327 10.53 -19.34 -8.18
C GLY A 327 11.11 -18.56 -9.37
N LEU A 328 10.29 -17.76 -10.05
CA LEU A 328 10.74 -16.99 -11.21
C LEU A 328 11.56 -15.77 -10.76
N PRO A 329 12.69 -15.48 -11.43
CA PRO A 329 13.50 -14.31 -11.10
C PRO A 329 12.72 -13.01 -11.38
N PRO A 330 13.01 -11.92 -10.64
CA PRO A 330 12.44 -10.61 -10.95
C PRO A 330 12.81 -10.18 -12.38
N GLY A 331 11.80 -9.86 -13.18
CA GLY A 331 11.97 -9.31 -14.53
C GLY A 331 11.16 -8.02 -14.72
N ILE A 332 11.03 -7.57 -15.97
CA ILE A 332 10.26 -6.35 -16.27
C ILE A 332 8.81 -6.43 -15.78
N GLU A 333 8.20 -7.61 -15.81
CA GLU A 333 6.85 -7.86 -15.27
C GLU A 333 6.74 -7.53 -13.77
N THR A 334 7.81 -7.79 -12.99
CA THR A 334 7.87 -7.43 -11.57
C THR A 334 7.88 -5.91 -11.39
N VAL A 335 8.66 -5.20 -12.22
CA VAL A 335 8.72 -3.73 -12.20
C VAL A 335 7.37 -3.13 -12.56
N ILE A 336 6.72 -3.64 -13.61
CA ILE A 336 5.37 -3.23 -14.04
C ILE A 336 4.35 -3.41 -12.93
N CYS A 337 4.26 -4.61 -12.36
CA CYS A 337 3.25 -4.90 -11.34
C CYS A 337 3.44 -4.07 -10.07
N PHE A 338 4.68 -3.90 -9.60
CA PHE A 338 4.95 -3.04 -8.44
C PHE A 338 4.70 -1.56 -8.74
N GLY A 339 5.11 -1.12 -9.93
CA GLY A 339 4.88 0.24 -10.41
C GLY A 339 3.40 0.57 -10.41
N LEU A 340 2.58 -0.27 -11.04
CA LEU A 340 1.11 -0.15 -11.04
C LEU A 340 0.53 -0.15 -9.63
N ALA A 341 0.88 -1.16 -8.83
CA ALA A 341 0.40 -1.30 -7.45
C ALA A 341 0.73 -0.09 -6.56
N THR A 342 1.78 0.66 -6.89
CA THR A 342 2.17 1.88 -6.18
C THR A 342 1.50 3.12 -6.78
N ALA A 343 1.47 3.23 -8.11
CA ALA A 343 0.98 4.40 -8.84
C ALA A 343 -0.54 4.62 -8.65
N VAL A 344 -1.32 3.55 -8.73
CA VAL A 344 -2.79 3.62 -8.77
C VAL A 344 -3.42 3.40 -7.38
N ARG A 345 -2.57 3.19 -6.37
CA ARG A 345 -3.00 3.07 -4.97
C ARG A 345 -3.58 4.38 -4.47
N HIS A 346 -4.60 4.28 -3.63
CA HIS A 346 -5.12 5.43 -2.91
C HIS A 346 -4.22 5.78 -1.73
N VAL A 347 -4.06 7.07 -1.48
CA VAL A 347 -3.19 7.61 -0.43
C VAL A 347 -3.97 8.67 0.33
N SER A 348 -4.10 8.48 1.64
CA SER A 348 -4.46 9.57 2.53
C SER A 348 -3.19 10.22 3.06
N GLY A 349 -3.15 11.56 3.15
CA GLY A 349 -2.03 12.29 3.75
C GLY A 349 -1.76 11.92 5.22
N GLU A 350 -2.69 11.21 5.85
CA GLU A 350 -2.61 10.72 7.23
C GLU A 350 -2.30 9.20 7.32
N ASN A 351 -2.06 8.52 6.18
CA ASN A 351 -1.78 7.09 6.16
C ASN A 351 -0.41 6.75 6.77
N ARG A 352 -0.43 5.95 7.84
CA ARG A 352 0.77 5.41 8.51
C ARG A 352 1.30 4.12 7.89
N THR A 353 0.96 3.83 6.64
CA THR A 353 1.45 2.64 5.90
C THR A 353 2.89 2.79 5.39
N THR A 354 3.67 3.71 5.97
CA THR A 354 5.03 4.06 5.54
C THR A 354 6.00 2.87 5.56
N ILE A 355 5.76 1.87 6.42
CA ILE A 355 6.53 0.62 6.43
C ILE A 355 6.33 -0.17 5.14
N PHE A 356 5.08 -0.28 4.66
CA PHE A 356 4.77 -0.94 3.39
C PHE A 356 5.35 -0.15 2.22
N ASP A 357 5.31 1.18 2.27
CA ASP A 357 5.86 2.05 1.22
C ASP A 357 7.37 1.86 1.08
N THR A 358 8.09 1.95 2.20
CA THR A 358 9.54 1.79 2.25
C THR A 358 9.96 0.40 1.78
N ALA A 359 9.30 -0.65 2.26
CA ALA A 359 9.59 -2.02 1.87
C ALA A 359 9.28 -2.28 0.39
N SER A 360 8.11 -1.82 -0.11
CA SER A 360 7.72 -1.97 -1.52
C SER A 360 8.69 -1.26 -2.46
N LEU A 361 9.05 -0.02 -2.15
CA LEU A 361 10.02 0.75 -2.94
C LEU A 361 11.42 0.13 -2.90
N THR A 362 11.83 -0.42 -1.76
CA THR A 362 13.11 -1.14 -1.66
C THR A 362 13.11 -2.36 -2.57
N TYR A 363 12.04 -3.15 -2.57
CA TYR A 363 11.89 -4.31 -3.47
C TYR A 363 11.81 -3.91 -4.94
N LEU A 364 11.09 -2.83 -5.27
CA LEU A 364 11.02 -2.30 -6.63
C LEU A 364 12.41 -1.88 -7.13
N THR A 365 13.14 -1.08 -6.37
CA THR A 365 14.51 -0.66 -6.71
C THR A 365 15.44 -1.86 -6.87
N LYS A 366 15.34 -2.87 -6.00
CA LYS A 366 16.11 -4.12 -6.15
C LYS A 366 15.74 -4.86 -7.43
N SER A 367 14.46 -4.92 -7.79
CA SER A 367 13.98 -5.61 -8.99
C SER A 367 14.45 -4.91 -10.26
N VAL A 368 14.42 -3.58 -10.30
CA VAL A 368 14.99 -2.80 -11.41
C VAL A 368 16.48 -3.05 -11.57
N LYS A 369 17.24 -3.07 -10.47
CA LYS A 369 18.69 -3.35 -10.47
C LYS A 369 19.06 -4.78 -10.89
N ALA A 370 18.12 -5.71 -10.80
CA ALA A 370 18.35 -7.12 -11.15
C ALA A 370 18.12 -7.41 -12.65
N ILE A 371 17.62 -6.45 -13.42
CA ILE A 371 17.44 -6.59 -14.86
C ILE A 371 18.76 -6.22 -15.54
N ASP A 372 19.52 -7.23 -15.94
CA ASP A 372 20.77 -7.06 -16.69
C ASP A 372 20.46 -6.71 -18.16
N ASN A 373 21.10 -5.67 -18.67
CA ASN A 373 21.01 -5.24 -20.08
C ASN A 373 19.56 -5.13 -20.61
N PRO A 374 18.70 -4.28 -20.00
CA PRO A 374 17.33 -4.12 -20.47
C PRO A 374 17.29 -3.68 -21.94
N SER A 375 16.35 -4.23 -22.70
CA SER A 375 16.03 -3.74 -24.04
C SER A 375 15.60 -2.27 -24.00
N VAL A 376 15.50 -1.64 -25.18
CA VAL A 376 15.04 -0.24 -25.28
C VAL A 376 13.63 -0.09 -24.68
N ALA A 377 12.71 -0.98 -25.03
CA ALA A 377 11.34 -0.93 -24.54
C ALA A 377 11.26 -1.17 -23.01
N GLU A 378 12.06 -2.10 -22.48
CA GLU A 378 12.14 -2.33 -21.02
C GLU A 378 12.74 -1.12 -20.28
N SER A 379 13.78 -0.50 -20.85
CA SER A 379 14.39 0.72 -20.30
C SER A 379 13.40 1.87 -20.24
N GLU A 380 12.59 2.05 -21.29
CA GLU A 380 11.54 3.07 -21.34
C GLU A 380 10.45 2.84 -20.28
N VAL A 381 10.03 1.58 -20.07
CA VAL A 381 9.12 1.22 -18.97
C VAL A 381 9.71 1.55 -17.61
N ILE A 382 10.99 1.22 -17.38
CA ILE A 382 11.68 1.53 -16.12
C ILE A 382 11.71 3.05 -15.89
N ILE A 383 12.04 3.84 -16.91
CA ILE A 383 12.06 5.31 -16.82
C ILE A 383 10.68 5.86 -16.45
N TRP A 384 9.63 5.41 -17.15
CA TRP A 384 8.27 5.84 -16.90
C TRP A 384 7.79 5.46 -15.49
N ILE A 385 7.96 4.20 -15.08
CA ILE A 385 7.53 3.73 -13.76
C ILE A 385 8.27 4.46 -12.64
N SER A 386 9.60 4.61 -12.76
CA SER A 386 10.38 5.34 -11.77
C SER A 386 9.87 6.77 -11.59
N LEU A 387 9.57 7.48 -12.68
CA LEU A 387 9.02 8.84 -12.61
C LEU A 387 7.65 8.87 -11.91
N ILE A 388 6.72 8.01 -12.34
CA ILE A 388 5.35 7.99 -11.81
C ILE A 388 5.34 7.57 -10.34
N VAL A 389 6.10 6.55 -9.97
CA VAL A 389 6.20 6.09 -8.58
C VAL A 389 6.78 7.17 -7.69
N THR A 390 7.86 7.85 -8.13
CA THR A 390 8.44 8.95 -7.36
C THR A 390 7.48 10.13 -7.25
N TRP A 391 6.82 10.53 -8.33
CA TRP A 391 5.80 11.59 -8.27
C TRP A 391 4.62 11.22 -7.36
N ARG A 392 4.14 9.97 -7.42
CA ARG A 392 2.99 9.49 -6.63
C ARG A 392 3.29 9.47 -5.14
N THR A 393 4.54 9.20 -4.77
CA THR A 393 5.00 9.08 -3.38
C THR A 393 5.58 10.38 -2.81
N GLN A 394 5.63 11.45 -3.62
CA GLN A 394 5.85 12.80 -3.12
C GLN A 394 4.62 13.24 -2.31
N SER A 395 4.79 13.23 -0.99
CA SER A 395 3.84 13.78 -0.02
C SER A 395 4.56 14.77 0.89
N ASN A 396 3.84 15.39 1.84
CA ASN A 396 4.44 16.26 2.88
C ASN A 396 5.56 15.57 3.68
N LYS A 397 5.61 14.22 3.67
CA LYS A 397 6.73 13.42 4.19
C LYS A 397 7.28 12.56 3.04
N PRO A 398 8.23 13.08 2.25
CA PRO A 398 8.77 12.36 1.10
C PRO A 398 9.38 11.01 1.51
N VAL A 399 9.06 9.95 0.77
CA VAL A 399 9.67 8.63 0.98
C VAL A 399 11.02 8.61 0.27
N SER A 400 12.12 8.67 1.03
CA SER A 400 13.49 8.73 0.48
C SER A 400 13.79 7.62 -0.54
N LYS A 401 13.24 6.41 -0.33
CA LYS A 401 13.39 5.27 -1.25
C LYS A 401 12.85 5.52 -2.66
N ALA A 402 11.85 6.37 -2.81
CA ALA A 402 11.33 6.73 -4.12
C ALA A 402 12.31 7.66 -4.86
N ASN A 403 13.01 8.55 -4.13
CA ASN A 403 14.07 9.35 -4.72
C ASN A 403 15.26 8.47 -5.15
N GLU A 404 15.65 7.48 -4.34
CA GLU A 404 16.72 6.53 -4.69
C GLU A 404 16.41 5.77 -6.00
N LEU A 405 15.15 5.39 -6.24
CA LEU A 405 14.72 4.73 -7.48
C LEU A 405 14.92 5.62 -8.71
N LEU A 406 14.41 6.86 -8.65
CA LEU A 406 14.54 7.80 -9.77
C LEU A 406 15.98 8.24 -9.96
N ASP A 407 16.73 8.44 -8.88
CA ASP A 407 18.14 8.78 -8.91
C ASP A 407 18.96 7.67 -9.60
N TYR A 408 18.73 6.40 -9.25
CA TYR A 408 19.33 5.26 -9.95
C TYR A 408 18.97 5.25 -11.44
N THR A 409 17.71 5.53 -11.77
CA THR A 409 17.24 5.58 -13.15
C THR A 409 17.97 6.66 -13.96
N LEU A 410 18.16 7.86 -13.39
CA LEU A 410 18.91 8.96 -14.01
C LEU A 410 20.39 8.62 -14.26
N ASP A 411 20.98 7.86 -13.34
CA ASP A 411 22.37 7.43 -13.45
C ASP A 411 22.53 6.32 -14.50
N SER A 412 21.65 5.32 -14.50
CA SER A 412 21.73 4.16 -15.40
C SER A 412 21.24 4.41 -16.82
N PHE A 413 20.25 5.30 -17.04
CA PHE A 413 19.61 5.46 -18.35
C PHE A 413 19.82 6.87 -18.91
N PRO A 414 20.73 7.09 -19.88
CA PRO A 414 21.02 8.42 -20.44
C PRO A 414 19.80 9.14 -21.02
N ALA A 415 18.82 8.40 -21.56
CA ALA A 415 17.58 8.95 -22.10
C ALA A 415 16.74 9.69 -21.04
N SER A 416 16.91 9.36 -19.75
CA SER A 416 16.16 9.98 -18.65
C SER A 416 16.73 11.33 -18.18
N ARG A 417 17.89 11.75 -18.71
CA ARG A 417 18.62 12.94 -18.22
C ARG A 417 18.15 14.27 -18.81
N THR A 418 17.18 14.24 -19.74
CA THR A 418 16.61 15.45 -20.35
C THR A 418 15.10 15.34 -20.41
N TRP A 419 14.37 16.36 -19.95
CA TRP A 419 12.90 16.34 -19.95
C TRP A 419 12.32 16.04 -21.33
N LYS A 420 12.86 16.66 -22.39
CA LYS A 420 12.41 16.42 -23.77
C LYS A 420 12.35 14.92 -24.12
N LYS A 421 13.36 14.13 -23.75
CA LYS A 421 13.39 12.68 -23.98
C LYS A 421 12.45 11.93 -23.03
N VAL A 422 12.45 12.29 -21.75
CA VAL A 422 11.55 11.69 -20.74
C VAL A 422 10.09 11.87 -21.14
N ALA A 423 9.70 13.07 -21.58
CA ALA A 423 8.35 13.39 -22.01
C ALA A 423 7.94 12.65 -23.29
N VAL A 424 8.87 12.42 -24.23
CA VAL A 424 8.62 11.54 -25.39
C VAL A 424 8.39 10.10 -24.95
N ILE A 425 9.22 9.59 -24.03
CA ILE A 425 9.07 8.24 -23.47
C ILE A 425 7.72 8.11 -22.74
N CYS A 426 7.38 9.04 -21.86
CA CYS A 426 6.14 8.98 -21.07
C CYS A 426 4.89 9.01 -21.96
N ARG A 427 4.92 9.71 -23.11
CA ARG A 427 3.83 9.72 -24.09
C ARG A 427 3.62 8.39 -24.81
N LYS A 428 4.55 7.45 -24.72
CA LYS A 428 4.35 6.07 -25.19
C LYS A 428 3.46 5.25 -24.24
N PHE A 429 3.22 5.74 -23.03
CA PHE A 429 2.47 5.08 -21.95
C PHE A 429 1.15 5.80 -21.69
N TRP A 430 0.49 5.51 -20.56
CA TRP A 430 -0.67 6.31 -20.12
C TRP A 430 -0.20 7.70 -19.73
N TRP A 431 -0.49 8.65 -20.62
CA TRP A 431 -0.15 10.06 -20.51
C TRP A 431 -1.42 10.86 -20.22
N PHE A 432 -1.37 11.68 -19.16
CA PHE A 432 -2.48 12.52 -18.74
C PHE A 432 -1.98 13.97 -18.74
N GLU A 433 -2.52 14.80 -19.63
CA GLU A 433 -1.98 16.16 -19.86
C GLU A 433 -2.03 17.01 -18.58
N ARG A 434 -3.05 16.79 -17.75
CA ARG A 434 -3.23 17.46 -16.46
C ARG A 434 -2.08 17.26 -15.46
N PHE A 435 -1.24 16.23 -15.63
CA PHE A 435 -0.10 15.96 -14.75
C PHE A 435 1.25 16.31 -15.38
N HIS A 436 1.29 16.87 -16.59
CA HIS A 436 2.52 17.23 -17.28
C HIS A 436 3.46 18.07 -16.40
N SER A 437 2.94 19.16 -15.84
CA SER A 437 3.71 20.08 -14.99
C SER A 437 4.31 19.39 -13.77
N ASP A 438 3.52 18.54 -13.12
CA ASP A 438 3.93 17.88 -11.89
C ASP A 438 4.99 16.81 -12.15
N TRP A 439 4.88 16.12 -13.28
CA TRP A 439 5.87 15.13 -13.72
C TRP A 439 7.19 15.82 -14.11
N GLU A 440 7.12 16.96 -14.81
CA GLU A 440 8.30 17.77 -15.13
C GLU A 440 8.98 18.31 -13.87
N GLN A 441 8.20 18.78 -12.89
CA GLN A 441 8.71 19.26 -11.62
C GLN A 441 9.37 18.12 -10.82
N CYS A 442 8.73 16.95 -10.75
CA CYS A 442 9.28 15.76 -10.09
C CYS A 442 10.65 15.37 -10.70
N TRP A 443 10.72 15.34 -12.02
CA TRP A 443 11.96 15.07 -12.76
C TRP A 443 13.03 16.14 -12.49
N SER A 444 12.66 17.43 -12.55
CA SER A 444 13.57 18.56 -12.35
C SER A 444 14.21 18.52 -10.96
N HIS A 445 13.42 18.25 -9.92
CA HIS A 445 13.94 18.07 -8.56
C HIS A 445 14.96 16.93 -8.48
N ALA A 446 14.75 15.82 -9.20
CA ALA A 446 15.70 14.71 -9.23
C ALA A 446 17.01 15.06 -9.93
N ILE A 447 16.95 15.84 -11.01
CA ILE A 447 18.15 16.37 -11.69
C ILE A 447 18.96 17.28 -10.76
N THR A 448 18.29 18.20 -10.05
CA THR A 448 18.97 19.08 -9.08
C THR A 448 19.68 18.28 -8.00
N ARG A 449 19.01 17.28 -7.41
CA ARG A 449 19.65 16.38 -6.41
C ARG A 449 20.85 15.64 -6.98
N ARG A 450 20.74 15.17 -8.23
CA ARG A 450 21.85 14.48 -8.90
C ARG A 450 23.05 15.39 -9.11
N GLN A 451 22.83 16.61 -9.59
CA GLN A 451 23.89 17.62 -9.77
C GLN A 451 24.59 17.96 -8.46
N GLN A 452 23.82 18.16 -7.38
CA GLN A 452 24.37 18.39 -6.03
C GLN A 452 25.24 17.23 -5.55
N ARG A 453 24.83 15.97 -5.79
CA ARG A 453 25.64 14.79 -5.46
C ARG A 453 26.96 14.74 -6.25
N SER A 454 26.95 15.16 -7.52
CA SER A 454 28.18 15.23 -8.33
C SER A 454 29.11 16.37 -7.89
N SER A 455 28.57 17.54 -7.51
CA SER A 455 29.38 18.68 -7.04
C SER A 455 29.98 18.46 -5.64
N ASN A 456 29.31 17.71 -4.77
CA ASN A 456 29.82 17.35 -3.45
C ASN A 456 30.79 16.16 -3.47
N GLY A 457 31.04 15.57 -4.65
CA GLY A 457 32.00 14.48 -4.89
C GLY A 457 33.47 14.93 -5.03
N ASN A 458 33.99 15.63 -4.02
CA ASN A 458 35.41 15.79 -3.59
C ASN A 458 36.45 16.60 -4.42
N PRO A 459 37.31 17.38 -3.70
CA PRO A 459 38.75 17.20 -3.84
C PRO A 459 39.48 17.28 -2.48
N HIS A 460 39.53 16.18 -1.71
CA HIS A 460 40.48 16.09 -0.60
C HIS A 460 41.01 14.68 -0.32
N VAL A 461 41.41 13.93 -1.36
CA VAL A 461 42.36 12.80 -1.18
C VAL A 461 43.25 12.64 -2.42
N ILE A 462 44.00 13.68 -2.81
CA ILE A 462 45.25 13.51 -3.57
C ILE A 462 46.23 14.60 -3.12
N ARG A 463 46.88 14.41 -1.96
CA ARG A 463 48.23 14.94 -1.73
C ARG A 463 48.87 14.25 -0.53
N GLY A 464 49.95 13.53 -0.81
CA GLY A 464 50.96 13.20 0.19
C GLY A 464 51.16 11.71 0.45
N ARG A 465 51.81 11.01 -0.48
CA ARG A 465 53.04 10.25 -0.18
C ARG A 465 53.61 9.61 -1.45
N GLU A 466 54.55 10.30 -2.06
CA GLU A 466 55.72 9.67 -2.66
C GLU A 466 56.97 10.16 -1.92
N SER A 467 58.01 9.33 -1.99
CA SER A 467 59.39 9.46 -1.49
C SER A 467 59.65 9.31 0.02
N SER A 468 59.96 8.07 0.42
CA SER A 468 61.25 7.78 1.08
C SER A 468 61.67 6.33 0.82
N VAL A 469 62.66 6.17 -0.06
CA VAL A 469 63.45 4.96 -0.30
C VAL A 469 64.61 4.93 0.71
N PHE A 470 64.89 3.79 1.36
CA PHE A 470 66.21 3.13 1.51
C PHE A 470 66.13 1.90 2.44
N SER A 471 66.66 0.77 1.95
CA SER A 471 66.68 -0.64 2.44
C SER A 471 67.75 -0.91 3.54
N PRO A 472 68.21 -2.16 3.89
CA PRO A 472 67.72 -3.55 3.70
C PRO A 472 67.87 -4.54 4.93
N LEU A 473 67.24 -5.74 4.79
CA LEU A 473 67.49 -7.15 5.26
C LEU A 473 68.68 -7.53 6.20
N PRO A 474 68.76 -8.75 6.84
CA PRO A 474 68.26 -10.11 6.45
C PRO A 474 67.69 -10.95 7.63
N GLY A 475 67.19 -12.20 7.57
CA GLY A 475 67.06 -13.30 6.61
C GLY A 475 66.79 -14.59 7.41
N LEU A 476 66.22 -15.66 6.80
CA LEU A 476 66.52 -17.10 7.00
C LEU A 476 65.40 -18.02 6.47
N LEU A 477 65.77 -18.80 5.43
CA LEU A 477 65.46 -20.21 5.08
C LEU A 477 63.99 -20.67 5.00
N SER A 478 63.41 -21.03 3.85
CA SER A 478 63.76 -22.06 2.85
C SER A 478 63.57 -23.53 3.30
N ARG A 479 62.49 -24.16 2.79
CA ARG A 479 62.41 -25.56 2.31
C ARG A 479 61.09 -25.73 1.52
N ARG A 480 61.10 -25.68 0.18
CA ARG A 480 61.18 -26.79 -0.82
C ARG A 480 60.17 -27.91 -0.58
N GLU A 481 59.15 -28.03 -1.47
CA GLU A 481 59.03 -29.01 -2.58
C GLU A 481 58.73 -30.43 -2.04
N SER A 482 57.78 -31.24 -2.53
CA SER A 482 57.28 -31.45 -3.90
C SER A 482 55.98 -32.28 -3.87
N SER A 483 55.38 -32.37 -5.05
CA SER A 483 54.14 -33.04 -5.43
C SER A 483 54.24 -34.56 -5.65
N ALA A 484 53.07 -35.19 -5.51
CA ALA A 484 52.48 -36.23 -6.38
C ALA A 484 52.74 -37.74 -6.11
N VAL A 485 51.64 -38.48 -6.38
CA VAL A 485 51.48 -39.87 -6.85
C VAL A 485 50.85 -40.86 -5.85
N GLU A 486 49.59 -41.23 -6.17
CA GLU A 486 48.77 -42.41 -5.79
C GLU A 486 49.45 -43.78 -6.11
N PRO A 487 48.84 -44.97 -5.96
CA PRO A 487 47.61 -45.39 -5.25
C PRO A 487 47.82 -46.59 -4.29
N GLY A 488 46.77 -46.94 -3.55
CA GLY A 488 46.61 -48.19 -2.81
C GLY A 488 45.21 -48.29 -2.22
#